data_AF-A0A8J6ZV62-F1
#
_entry.id   AF-A0A8J6ZV62-F1
#
_cell.length_a   1.000
_cell.length_b   1.000
_cell.length_c   1.000
_cell.angle_alpha   90.00
_cell.angle_beta   90.00
_cell.angle_gamma   90.00
#
_symmetry.space_group_name_H-M   'P 1'
#
loop_
_entity.id
_entity.type
_entity.pdbx_description
1 polymer ?
#
loop_
_entity_poly.entity_id
_entity_poly.type
_entity_poly.pdbx_seq_one_letter_code
_entity_poly.pdbx_strand_id
1 'polypeptide(L)'
;MTASIKNAAMLTLCLILPPLGWLFMYKYSTYDRKTNVAIAAACLAFFVYANISAGNVDNIFGSRAGYGEQLTAETFREKFNSAARRLAPNLNLTINAPFTDEKIFRYEFAPKLTLEGTTNDGSVTELKIFAAPTNQDESFQTLNVFGLMIAALNPELDAEDRGEVMRDLRMLKEVSTEGSYDWTTARGNVTYSVHADRGNVTFTAAIK
;
A
#
# COMPACT_ATOMS: atom_id res chain seq x y z
N MET A 1 -20.31 43.53 6.51
CA MET A 1 -19.23 42.83 5.79
C MET A 1 -19.66 42.67 4.34
N THR A 2 -18.97 43.33 3.39
CA THR A 2 -19.33 43.28 1.96
C THR A 2 -19.11 41.88 1.39
N ALA A 3 -19.85 41.49 0.35
CA ALA A 3 -19.75 40.16 -0.27
C ALA A 3 -18.33 39.81 -0.71
N SER A 4 -17.55 40.81 -1.15
CA SER A 4 -16.15 40.66 -1.53
C SER A 4 -15.24 40.19 -0.37
N ILE A 5 -15.43 40.74 0.83
CA ILE A 5 -14.62 40.37 2.01
C ILE A 5 -14.92 38.94 2.46
N LYS A 6 -16.20 38.52 2.39
CA LYS A 6 -16.60 37.14 2.69
C LYS A 6 -15.98 36.14 1.71
N ASN A 7 -16.01 36.47 0.41
CA ASN A 7 -15.43 35.62 -0.63
C ASN A 7 -13.92 35.49 -0.45
N ALA A 8 -13.20 36.60 -0.22
CA ALA A 8 -11.76 36.58 0.00
C ALA A 8 -11.38 35.73 1.23
N ALA A 9 -12.04 35.94 2.37
CA ALA A 9 -11.78 35.18 3.60
C ALA A 9 -12.05 33.68 3.42
N MET A 10 -13.12 33.32 2.69
CA MET A 10 -13.46 31.92 2.45
C MET A 10 -12.48 31.23 1.48
N LEU A 11 -12.01 31.96 0.45
CA LEU A 11 -11.00 31.46 -0.47
C LEU A 11 -9.66 31.23 0.26
N THR A 12 -9.28 32.14 1.14
CA THR A 12 -8.12 31.97 2.03
C THR A 12 -8.28 30.76 2.96
N LEU A 13 -9.46 30.56 3.55
CA LEU A 13 -9.75 29.38 4.39
C LEU A 13 -9.69 28.07 3.59
N CYS A 14 -10.17 28.05 2.35
CA CYS A 14 -10.09 26.88 1.48
C CYS A 14 -8.66 26.54 1.06
N LEU A 15 -7.78 27.55 0.98
CA LEU A 15 -6.36 27.38 0.64
C LEU A 15 -5.48 27.03 1.85
N ILE A 16 -5.85 27.43 3.08
CA ILE A 16 -5.02 27.19 4.28
C ILE A 16 -5.55 25.98 5.07
N LEU A 17 -6.87 25.79 5.16
CA LEU A 17 -7.52 24.73 5.94
C LEU A 17 -8.73 24.15 5.17
N PRO A 18 -8.52 23.32 4.13
CA PRO A 18 -9.58 22.84 3.24
C PRO A 18 -10.77 22.15 3.94
N PRO A 19 -10.59 21.33 5.00
CA PRO A 19 -11.71 20.72 5.71
C PRO A 19 -12.64 21.75 6.36
N LEU A 20 -12.07 22.83 6.91
CA LEU A 20 -12.86 23.95 7.43
C LEU A 20 -13.49 24.74 6.29
N GLY A 21 -12.76 25.01 5.21
CA GLY A 21 -13.31 25.67 4.02
C GLY A 21 -14.55 24.95 3.46
N TRP A 22 -14.50 23.62 3.37
CA TRP A 22 -15.61 22.79 2.92
C TRP A 22 -16.80 22.82 3.90
N LEU A 23 -16.53 22.73 5.22
CA LEU A 23 -17.57 22.79 6.25
C LEU A 23 -18.29 24.15 6.26
N PHE A 24 -17.56 25.24 6.02
CA PHE A 24 -18.13 26.58 5.84
C PHE A 24 -18.92 26.69 4.51
N MET A 25 -18.43 26.13 3.41
CA MET A 25 -19.20 26.10 2.16
C MET A 25 -20.53 25.35 2.29
N TYR A 26 -20.52 24.19 2.95
CA TYR A 26 -21.72 23.38 3.19
C TYR A 26 -22.73 24.11 4.08
N LYS A 27 -22.24 24.78 5.12
CA LYS A 27 -23.08 25.50 6.10
C LYS A 27 -23.65 26.82 5.56
N TYR A 28 -23.00 27.45 4.58
CA TYR A 28 -23.36 28.78 4.05
C TYR A 28 -23.70 28.76 2.55
N SER A 29 -24.43 27.74 2.06
CA SER A 29 -24.71 27.46 0.63
C SER A 29 -25.58 28.49 -0.11
N THR A 30 -25.23 29.78 -0.06
CA THR A 30 -25.87 30.89 -0.79
C THR A 30 -24.98 31.46 -1.90
N TYR A 31 -23.98 30.71 -2.37
CA TYR A 31 -23.07 31.17 -3.42
C TYR A 31 -23.61 30.89 -4.82
N ASP A 32 -23.37 31.83 -5.73
CA ASP A 32 -23.71 31.68 -7.14
C ASP A 32 -22.83 30.62 -7.82
N ARG A 33 -23.30 30.09 -8.95
CA ARG A 33 -22.65 28.99 -9.67
C ARG A 33 -21.20 29.30 -10.05
N LYS A 34 -20.89 30.57 -10.36
CA LYS A 34 -19.54 31.02 -10.72
C LYS A 34 -18.59 30.98 -9.52
N THR A 35 -19.03 31.42 -8.35
CA THR A 35 -18.21 31.38 -7.13
C THR A 35 -17.94 29.94 -6.69
N ASN A 36 -18.93 29.04 -6.78
CA ASN A 36 -18.72 27.63 -6.46
C ASN A 36 -17.68 26.95 -7.36
N VAL A 37 -17.68 27.25 -8.68
CA VAL A 37 -16.68 26.70 -9.61
C VAL A 37 -15.28 27.22 -9.28
N ALA A 38 -15.15 28.52 -8.98
CA ALA A 38 -13.87 29.12 -8.62
C ALA A 38 -13.29 28.51 -7.33
N ILE A 39 -14.13 28.26 -6.33
CA ILE A 39 -13.69 27.66 -5.07
C ILE A 39 -13.33 26.17 -5.25
N ALA A 40 -14.12 25.42 -6.03
CA ALA A 40 -13.81 24.01 -6.33
C ALA A 40 -12.44 23.88 -7.04
N ALA A 41 -12.16 24.77 -7.99
CA ALA A 41 -10.86 24.83 -8.67
C ALA A 41 -9.71 25.17 -7.70
N ALA A 42 -9.91 26.09 -6.77
CA ALA A 42 -8.92 26.45 -5.76
C ALA A 42 -8.62 25.29 -4.79
N CYS A 43 -9.64 24.55 -4.35
CA CYS A 43 -9.47 23.36 -3.53
C CYS A 43 -8.71 22.27 -4.29
N LEU A 44 -9.06 22.02 -5.55
CA LEU A 44 -8.35 21.05 -6.39
C LEU A 44 -6.86 21.40 -6.56
N ALA A 45 -6.56 22.67 -6.84
CA ALA A 45 -5.19 23.16 -6.95
C ALA A 45 -4.40 22.99 -5.64
N PHE A 46 -5.05 23.24 -4.48
CA PHE A 46 -4.43 22.98 -3.18
C PHE A 46 -4.16 21.50 -2.95
N PHE A 47 -5.10 20.60 -3.25
CA PHE A 47 -4.88 19.16 -3.10
C PHE A 47 -3.73 18.66 -3.98
N VAL A 48 -3.63 19.16 -5.21
CA VAL A 48 -2.49 18.89 -6.10
C VAL A 48 -1.20 19.43 -5.47
N TYR A 49 -1.16 20.70 -5.07
CA TYR A 49 0.04 21.32 -4.51
C TYR A 49 0.49 20.67 -3.19
N ALA A 50 -0.43 20.40 -2.26
CA ALA A 50 -0.14 19.79 -0.97
C ALA A 50 0.46 18.40 -1.14
N ASN A 51 -0.08 17.58 -2.05
CA ASN A 51 0.49 16.28 -2.35
C ASN A 51 1.85 16.38 -3.06
N ILE A 52 2.06 17.35 -3.97
CA ILE A 52 3.39 17.58 -4.60
C ILE A 52 4.42 17.96 -3.53
N SER A 53 4.07 18.93 -2.67
CA SER A 53 4.97 19.45 -1.64
C SER A 53 5.29 18.44 -0.53
N ALA A 54 4.41 17.47 -0.30
CA ALA A 54 4.62 16.36 0.63
C ALA A 54 5.43 15.20 0.02
N GLY A 55 5.91 15.32 -1.23
CA GLY A 55 6.60 14.24 -1.93
C GLY A 55 5.68 13.11 -2.41
N ASN A 56 4.36 13.29 -2.33
CA ASN A 56 3.32 12.35 -2.79
C ASN A 56 2.94 12.60 -4.26
N VAL A 57 3.92 12.95 -5.11
CA VAL A 57 3.67 13.24 -6.54
C VAL A 57 3.06 12.04 -7.26
N ASP A 58 3.41 10.82 -6.81
CA ASP A 58 2.93 9.56 -7.37
C ASP A 58 1.41 9.32 -7.14
N ASN A 59 0.83 9.95 -6.11
CA ASN A 59 -0.60 9.82 -5.78
C ASN A 59 -1.52 10.74 -6.62
N ILE A 60 -0.98 11.76 -7.30
CA ILE A 60 -1.80 12.82 -7.92
C ILE A 60 -2.18 12.49 -9.36
N PHE A 61 -1.25 11.91 -10.10
CA PHE A 61 -1.47 11.61 -11.50
C PHE A 61 -1.82 10.14 -11.75
N GLY A 62 -1.81 9.32 -10.69
CA GLY A 62 -1.77 7.88 -10.82
C GLY A 62 -0.58 7.54 -11.70
N SER A 63 0.57 7.25 -11.10
CA SER A 63 1.60 6.54 -11.86
C SER A 63 0.99 5.23 -12.37
N ARG A 64 0.46 5.26 -13.59
CA ARG A 64 0.19 4.12 -14.48
C ARG A 64 1.52 3.51 -14.96
N ALA A 65 2.52 3.47 -14.08
CA ALA A 65 3.81 2.86 -14.24
C ALA A 65 4.05 2.04 -12.95
N GLY A 66 4.08 0.72 -12.96
CA GLY A 66 4.11 -0.21 -14.08
C GLY A 66 3.49 -1.54 -13.67
N TYR A 67 2.39 -1.88 -14.33
CA TYR A 67 2.06 -3.28 -14.52
C TYR A 67 3.13 -3.87 -15.44
N GLY A 68 4.08 -4.64 -14.89
CA GLY A 68 5.02 -5.42 -15.70
C GLY A 68 6.42 -4.85 -15.90
N GLU A 69 6.90 -3.90 -15.08
CA GLU A 69 8.35 -3.69 -15.03
C GLU A 69 9.02 -4.89 -14.35
N GLN A 70 10.02 -5.45 -15.03
CA GLN A 70 10.87 -6.51 -14.50
C GLN A 70 11.49 -6.06 -13.16
N LEU A 71 11.00 -6.65 -12.06
CA LEU A 71 11.43 -6.30 -10.72
C LEU A 71 12.68 -7.08 -10.38
N THR A 72 13.84 -6.44 -10.24
CA THR A 72 15.03 -7.12 -9.72
C THR A 72 14.90 -7.38 -8.21
N ALA A 73 15.69 -8.31 -7.66
CA ALA A 73 15.69 -8.58 -6.22
C ALA A 73 16.02 -7.31 -5.41
N GLU A 74 16.98 -6.50 -5.87
CA GLU A 74 17.33 -5.24 -5.22
C GLU A 74 16.22 -4.19 -5.32
N THR A 75 15.56 -4.06 -6.48
CA THR A 75 14.41 -3.17 -6.61
C THR A 75 13.26 -3.60 -5.71
N PHE A 76 13.00 -4.91 -5.59
CA PHE A 76 12.05 -5.44 -4.63
C PHE A 76 12.42 -5.06 -3.20
N ARG A 77 13.70 -5.23 -2.80
CA ARG A 77 14.21 -4.87 -1.48
C ARG A 77 13.94 -3.41 -1.14
N GLU A 78 14.24 -2.51 -2.09
CA GLU A 78 14.03 -1.08 -1.92
C GLU A 78 12.55 -0.72 -1.76
N LYS A 79 11.68 -1.27 -2.63
CA LYS A 79 10.23 -1.06 -2.56
C LYS A 79 9.65 -1.62 -1.24
N PHE A 80 10.08 -2.81 -0.83
CA PHE A 80 9.66 -3.42 0.42
C PHE A 80 10.09 -2.58 1.63
N ASN A 81 11.35 -2.15 1.69
CA ASN A 81 11.86 -1.32 2.79
C ASN A 81 11.21 0.07 2.83
N SER A 82 10.88 0.64 1.66
CA SER A 82 10.10 1.86 1.57
C SER A 82 8.69 1.67 2.13
N ALA A 83 8.00 0.60 1.72
CA ALA A 83 6.69 0.24 2.24
C ALA A 83 6.72 -0.02 3.75
N ALA A 84 7.73 -0.72 4.26
CA ALA A 84 7.89 -1.03 5.67
C ALA A 84 8.01 0.23 6.53
N ARG A 85 8.86 1.19 6.10
CA ARG A 85 9.01 2.48 6.78
C ARG A 85 7.73 3.32 6.78
N ARG A 86 6.95 3.24 5.69
CA ARG A 86 5.71 4.02 5.53
C ARG A 86 4.53 3.41 6.29
N LEU A 87 4.34 2.10 6.19
CA LEU A 87 3.13 1.41 6.62
C LEU A 87 3.28 0.69 7.97
N ALA A 88 4.51 0.31 8.33
CA ALA A 88 4.81 -0.44 9.54
C ALA A 88 6.07 0.10 10.27
N PRO A 89 6.17 1.43 10.54
CA PRO A 89 7.38 2.04 11.09
C PRO A 89 7.81 1.47 12.44
N ASN A 90 6.89 0.86 13.19
CA ASN A 90 7.14 0.32 14.52
C ASN A 90 7.56 -1.16 14.53
N LEU A 91 7.55 -1.85 13.38
CA LEU A 91 7.74 -3.31 13.33
C LEU A 91 9.15 -3.77 12.93
N ASN A 92 10.08 -2.85 12.63
CA ASN A 92 11.46 -3.16 12.20
C ASN A 92 11.55 -4.26 11.13
N LEU A 93 10.62 -4.26 10.17
CA LEU A 93 10.53 -5.24 9.08
C LEU A 93 11.36 -4.79 7.86
N THR A 94 12.65 -4.54 8.04
CA THR A 94 13.53 -4.11 6.93
C THR A 94 14.48 -5.22 6.49
N ILE A 95 14.60 -5.40 5.19
CA ILE A 95 15.56 -6.32 4.56
C ILE A 95 16.91 -5.60 4.49
N ASN A 96 17.79 -5.94 5.44
CA ASN A 96 19.07 -5.24 5.66
C ASN A 96 20.25 -5.84 4.89
N ALA A 97 20.11 -7.05 4.37
CA ALA A 97 21.14 -7.71 3.57
C ALA A 97 20.82 -7.54 2.08
N PRO A 98 21.85 -7.34 1.22
CA PRO A 98 21.67 -7.49 -0.22
C PRO A 98 21.34 -8.95 -0.54
N PHE A 99 20.62 -9.15 -1.62
CA PHE A 99 20.41 -10.51 -2.13
C PHE A 99 21.66 -10.94 -2.90
N THR A 100 22.14 -12.16 -2.67
CA THR A 100 23.22 -12.74 -3.49
C THR A 100 22.68 -13.05 -4.89
N ASP A 101 23.54 -13.05 -5.93
CA ASP A 101 23.22 -13.34 -7.34
C ASP A 101 22.83 -14.81 -7.60
N GLU A 102 22.01 -15.37 -6.72
CA GLU A 102 21.48 -16.71 -6.80
C GLU A 102 20.11 -16.67 -7.47
N LYS A 103 19.77 -17.73 -8.23
CA LYS A 103 18.43 -17.93 -8.79
C LYS A 103 17.33 -17.93 -7.74
N ILE A 104 17.71 -18.11 -6.46
CA ILE A 104 16.83 -18.07 -5.31
C ILE A 104 17.51 -17.22 -4.24
N PHE A 105 16.81 -16.26 -3.67
CA PHE A 105 17.27 -15.50 -2.51
C PHE A 105 16.36 -15.77 -1.32
N ARG A 106 16.90 -15.65 -0.12
CA ARG A 106 16.16 -15.87 1.13
C ARG A 106 16.48 -14.79 2.16
N TYR A 107 15.49 -14.42 2.94
CA TYR A 107 15.62 -13.49 4.05
C TYR A 107 14.75 -13.91 5.23
N GLU A 108 15.30 -13.91 6.43
CA GLU A 108 14.59 -14.23 7.66
C GLU A 108 14.23 -12.94 8.40
N PHE A 109 12.93 -12.68 8.58
CA PHE A 109 12.45 -11.54 9.37
C PHE A 109 12.43 -11.85 10.88
N ALA A 110 12.12 -13.09 11.21
CA ALA A 110 12.04 -13.61 12.58
C ALA A 110 12.14 -15.14 12.53
N PRO A 111 12.37 -15.82 13.67
CA PRO A 111 12.25 -17.26 13.74
C PRO A 111 10.90 -17.71 13.19
N LYS A 112 10.90 -18.60 12.20
CA LYS A 112 9.70 -19.10 11.50
C LYS A 112 8.95 -18.07 10.64
N LEU A 113 9.57 -16.97 10.26
CA LEU A 113 9.04 -16.02 9.27
C LEU A 113 10.12 -15.70 8.24
N THR A 114 10.03 -16.37 7.09
CA THR A 114 11.07 -16.34 6.06
C THR A 114 10.46 -15.94 4.72
N LEU A 115 11.12 -15.02 4.02
CA LEU A 115 10.89 -14.71 2.62
C LEU A 115 11.87 -15.49 1.76
N GLU A 116 11.36 -16.08 0.68
CA GLU A 116 12.12 -16.65 -0.41
C GLU A 116 11.69 -15.98 -1.71
N GLY A 117 12.61 -15.66 -2.59
CA GLY A 117 12.29 -15.17 -3.92
C GLY A 117 13.06 -15.93 -4.99
N THR A 118 12.42 -16.17 -6.13
CA THR A 118 13.02 -16.84 -7.28
C THR A 118 13.22 -15.81 -8.40
N THR A 119 14.41 -15.80 -8.99
CA THR A 119 14.77 -14.93 -10.10
C THR A 119 14.96 -15.74 -11.39
N ASN A 120 14.52 -15.18 -12.51
CA ASN A 120 14.81 -15.64 -13.85
C ASN A 120 15.35 -14.46 -14.67
N ASP A 121 16.52 -14.62 -15.29
CA ASP A 121 17.20 -13.56 -16.05
C ASP A 121 17.32 -12.23 -15.28
N GLY A 122 17.63 -12.30 -13.98
CA GLY A 122 17.76 -11.14 -13.09
C GLY A 122 16.45 -10.53 -12.59
N SER A 123 15.30 -11.03 -13.06
CA SER A 123 13.97 -10.56 -12.68
C SER A 123 13.31 -11.52 -11.69
N VAL A 124 12.68 -10.99 -10.64
CA VAL A 124 11.87 -11.75 -9.69
C VAL A 124 10.63 -12.29 -10.42
N THR A 125 10.42 -13.60 -10.33
CA THR A 125 9.28 -14.31 -10.92
C THR A 125 8.32 -14.83 -9.87
N GLU A 126 8.83 -15.12 -8.67
CA GLU A 126 8.02 -15.64 -7.56
C GLU A 126 8.59 -15.16 -6.23
N LEU A 127 7.70 -14.82 -5.30
CA LEU A 127 8.03 -14.56 -3.91
C LEU A 127 7.16 -15.45 -3.02
N LYS A 128 7.77 -16.11 -2.04
CA LYS A 128 7.12 -16.96 -1.07
C LYS A 128 7.46 -16.49 0.34
N ILE A 129 6.45 -16.35 1.18
CA ILE A 129 6.63 -16.15 2.61
C ILE A 129 6.17 -17.42 3.31
N PHE A 130 7.08 -18.01 4.07
CA PHE A 130 6.81 -19.13 4.96
C PHE A 130 6.69 -18.60 6.38
N ALA A 131 5.55 -18.86 7.00
CA ALA A 131 5.26 -18.43 8.36
C ALA A 131 4.73 -19.61 9.18
N ALA A 132 5.15 -19.73 10.45
CA ALA A 132 4.54 -20.66 11.40
C ALA A 132 4.33 -19.95 12.75
N PRO A 133 3.40 -18.98 12.81
CA PRO A 133 3.16 -18.19 14.00
C PRO A 133 2.58 -19.06 15.11
N THR A 134 3.07 -18.87 16.33
CA THR A 134 2.67 -19.61 17.55
C THR A 134 1.90 -18.75 18.54
N ASN A 135 1.88 -17.43 18.34
CA ASN A 135 1.18 -16.47 19.17
C ASN A 135 0.59 -15.33 18.33
N GLN A 136 -0.15 -14.45 18.99
CA GLN A 136 -0.85 -13.34 18.35
C GLN A 136 0.11 -12.29 17.76
N ASP A 137 1.23 -12.02 18.43
CA ASP A 137 2.22 -11.04 17.97
C ASP A 137 2.91 -11.53 16.68
N GLU A 138 3.30 -12.82 16.64
CA GLU A 138 3.84 -13.47 15.45
C GLU A 138 2.81 -13.51 14.30
N SER A 139 1.53 -13.73 14.62
CA SER A 139 0.45 -13.69 13.63
C SER A 139 0.27 -12.28 13.05
N PHE A 140 0.34 -11.26 13.90
CA PHE A 140 0.27 -9.86 13.48
C PHE A 140 1.48 -9.49 12.61
N GLN A 141 2.69 -9.88 13.01
CA GLN A 141 3.90 -9.65 12.23
C GLN A 141 3.82 -10.31 10.85
N THR A 142 3.35 -11.55 10.81
CA THR A 142 3.12 -12.33 9.58
C THR A 142 2.15 -11.61 8.63
N LEU A 143 1.00 -11.16 9.14
CA LEU A 143 0.02 -10.37 8.36
C LEU A 143 0.61 -9.07 7.82
N ASN A 144 1.45 -8.39 8.60
CA ASN A 144 2.12 -7.18 8.14
C ASN A 144 3.10 -7.48 7.00
N VAL A 145 3.92 -8.52 7.10
CA VAL A 145 4.85 -8.89 6.02
C VAL A 145 4.09 -9.23 4.72
N PHE A 146 2.95 -9.92 4.80
CA PHE A 146 2.10 -10.15 3.63
C PHE A 146 1.59 -8.85 3.01
N GLY A 147 1.05 -7.94 3.83
CA GLY A 147 0.57 -6.64 3.38
C GLY A 147 1.69 -5.78 2.76
N LEU A 148 2.89 -5.82 3.35
CA LEU A 148 4.08 -5.15 2.82
C LEU A 148 4.51 -5.74 1.48
N MET A 149 4.43 -7.06 1.30
CA MET A 149 4.74 -7.68 0.01
C MET A 149 3.75 -7.27 -1.07
N ILE A 150 2.45 -7.25 -0.77
CA ILE A 150 1.43 -6.75 -1.70
C ILE A 150 1.70 -5.29 -2.06
N ALA A 151 2.03 -4.45 -1.07
CA ALA A 151 2.35 -3.04 -1.27
C ALA A 151 3.65 -2.82 -2.06
N ALA A 152 4.66 -3.68 -1.90
CA ALA A 152 5.91 -3.60 -2.64
C ALA A 152 5.73 -3.98 -4.12
N LEU A 153 4.86 -4.96 -4.39
CA LEU A 153 4.57 -5.44 -5.74
C LEU A 153 3.56 -4.56 -6.49
N ASN A 154 2.66 -3.88 -5.77
CA ASN A 154 1.69 -2.94 -6.35
C ASN A 154 1.68 -1.65 -5.51
N PRO A 155 2.70 -0.79 -5.64
CA PRO A 155 2.77 0.47 -4.89
C PRO A 155 1.60 1.42 -5.17
N GLU A 156 0.91 1.23 -6.28
CA GLU A 156 -0.24 1.99 -6.76
C GLU A 156 -1.57 1.58 -6.12
N LEU A 157 -1.69 0.34 -5.60
CA LEU A 157 -2.91 -0.06 -4.88
C LEU A 157 -3.03 0.80 -3.65
N ASP A 158 -4.21 1.35 -3.39
CA ASP A 158 -4.46 2.10 -2.16
C ASP A 158 -4.62 1.15 -0.95
N ALA A 159 -4.92 1.70 0.23
CA ALA A 159 -5.07 0.87 1.42
C ALA A 159 -6.30 -0.05 1.37
N GLU A 160 -7.37 0.39 0.70
CA GLU A 160 -8.62 -0.36 0.59
C GLU A 160 -8.43 -1.56 -0.34
N ASP A 161 -7.83 -1.35 -1.50
CA ASP A 161 -7.53 -2.39 -2.50
C ASP A 161 -6.57 -3.45 -1.95
N ARG A 162 -5.52 -3.04 -1.23
CA ARG A 162 -4.62 -3.99 -0.54
C ARG A 162 -5.38 -4.80 0.51
N GLY A 163 -6.31 -4.15 1.22
CA GLY A 163 -7.22 -4.81 2.16
C GLY A 163 -8.17 -5.79 1.48
N GLU A 164 -8.59 -5.54 0.23
CA GLU A 164 -9.37 -6.49 -0.56
C GLU A 164 -8.57 -7.73 -0.90
N VAL A 165 -7.31 -7.60 -1.34
CA VAL A 165 -6.44 -8.76 -1.60
C VAL A 165 -6.31 -9.65 -0.37
N MET A 166 -6.06 -9.04 0.80
CA MET A 166 -5.95 -9.77 2.08
C MET A 166 -7.28 -10.44 2.48
N ARG A 167 -8.43 -9.82 2.15
CA ARG A 167 -9.77 -10.37 2.40
C ARG A 167 -10.09 -11.54 1.46
N ASP A 168 -9.78 -11.41 0.17
CA ASP A 168 -9.97 -12.46 -0.85
C ASP A 168 -9.19 -13.72 -0.48
N LEU A 169 -7.97 -13.54 0.04
CA LEU A 169 -7.10 -14.62 0.53
C LEU A 169 -7.49 -15.15 1.92
N ARG A 170 -8.60 -14.64 2.49
CA ARG A 170 -9.14 -14.98 3.81
C ARG A 170 -8.17 -14.82 4.99
N MET A 171 -7.12 -14.04 4.81
CA MET A 171 -6.04 -13.89 5.79
C MET A 171 -6.48 -13.16 7.06
N LEU A 172 -7.51 -12.32 6.97
CA LEU A 172 -8.04 -11.59 8.13
C LEU A 172 -8.96 -12.43 9.01
N LYS A 173 -9.37 -13.62 8.57
CA LYS A 173 -10.36 -14.45 9.25
C LYS A 173 -9.82 -15.82 9.69
N GLU A 174 -8.82 -16.36 8.99
CA GLU A 174 -8.45 -17.79 9.10
C GLU A 174 -6.98 -18.04 9.53
N VAL A 175 -6.15 -17.01 9.77
CA VAL A 175 -4.73 -17.19 10.19
C VAL A 175 -4.57 -17.88 11.56
N SER A 176 -5.66 -18.15 12.29
CA SER A 176 -5.63 -18.75 13.62
C SER A 176 -6.34 -20.11 13.76
N THR A 177 -6.60 -20.85 12.67
CA THR A 177 -7.40 -22.09 12.78
C THR A 177 -6.70 -23.33 12.25
N GLU A 178 -6.82 -24.43 13.00
CA GLU A 178 -6.27 -25.78 12.79
C GLU A 178 -6.69 -26.47 11.47
N GLY A 179 -7.33 -25.74 10.55
CA GLY A 179 -7.79 -26.25 9.26
C GLY A 179 -6.79 -26.01 8.14
N SER A 180 -6.85 -26.85 7.11
CA SER A 180 -6.14 -26.63 5.86
C SER A 180 -6.98 -25.77 4.92
N TYR A 181 -6.40 -24.73 4.31
CA TYR A 181 -7.10 -23.94 3.31
C TYR A 181 -6.17 -23.45 2.19
N ASP A 182 -6.76 -23.32 1.01
CA ASP A 182 -6.11 -22.86 -0.22
C ASP A 182 -6.96 -21.78 -0.88
N TRP A 183 -6.40 -20.58 -0.99
CA TRP A 183 -7.05 -19.45 -1.65
C TRP A 183 -6.12 -18.79 -2.65
N THR A 184 -6.69 -18.34 -3.76
CA THR A 184 -5.95 -17.65 -4.82
C THR A 184 -6.75 -16.44 -5.27
N THR A 185 -6.05 -15.32 -5.50
CA THR A 185 -6.61 -14.11 -6.13
C THR A 185 -5.58 -13.51 -7.06
N ALA A 186 -5.99 -12.60 -7.94
CA ALA A 186 -5.09 -11.91 -8.84
C ALA A 186 -5.33 -10.40 -8.79
N ARG A 187 -4.24 -9.63 -8.86
CA ARG A 187 -4.28 -8.17 -9.10
C ARG A 187 -3.15 -7.83 -10.07
N GLY A 188 -3.50 -7.16 -11.16
CA GLY A 188 -2.53 -6.87 -12.21
C GLY A 188 -1.89 -8.12 -12.81
N ASN A 189 -0.56 -8.12 -12.88
CA ASN A 189 0.25 -9.24 -13.32
C ASN A 189 0.66 -10.18 -12.17
N VAL A 190 0.20 -9.94 -10.94
CA VAL A 190 0.54 -10.78 -9.79
C VAL A 190 -0.62 -11.70 -9.44
N THR A 191 -0.33 -12.99 -9.36
CA THR A 191 -1.23 -14.00 -8.80
C THR A 191 -0.79 -14.31 -7.38
N TYR A 192 -1.68 -14.07 -6.42
CA TYR A 192 -1.46 -14.35 -5.01
C TYR A 192 -2.13 -15.66 -4.63
N SER A 193 -1.45 -16.47 -3.84
CA SER A 193 -2.06 -17.64 -3.22
C SER A 193 -1.63 -17.78 -1.77
N VAL A 194 -2.53 -18.32 -0.95
CA VAL A 194 -2.25 -18.70 0.43
C VAL A 194 -2.61 -20.16 0.59
N HIS A 195 -1.63 -20.93 1.05
CA HIS A 195 -1.81 -22.28 1.56
C HIS A 195 -1.57 -22.24 3.06
N ALA A 196 -2.53 -22.69 3.85
CA ALA A 196 -2.32 -22.91 5.28
C ALA A 196 -2.57 -24.39 5.60
N ASP A 197 -1.69 -24.98 6.40
CA ASP A 197 -1.83 -26.34 6.90
C ASP A 197 -1.25 -26.44 8.32
N ARG A 198 -2.10 -26.85 9.28
CA ARG A 198 -1.73 -27.09 10.69
C ARG A 198 -0.93 -25.94 11.33
N GLY A 199 -1.35 -24.70 11.07
CA GLY A 199 -0.71 -23.49 11.61
C GLY A 199 0.52 -23.01 10.84
N ASN A 200 0.98 -23.75 9.82
CA ASN A 200 1.95 -23.23 8.86
C ASN A 200 1.19 -22.49 7.75
N VAL A 201 1.70 -21.34 7.34
CA VAL A 201 1.14 -20.50 6.27
C VAL A 201 2.21 -20.26 5.23
N THR A 202 1.91 -20.57 3.98
CA THR A 202 2.71 -20.21 2.81
C THR A 202 1.92 -19.22 1.98
N PHE A 203 2.39 -17.98 1.92
CA PHE A 203 1.87 -16.96 1.00
C PHE A 203 2.79 -16.91 -0.21
N THR A 204 2.22 -17.01 -1.42
CA THR A 204 2.97 -16.93 -2.68
C THR A 204 2.46 -15.76 -3.51
N ALA A 205 3.38 -15.02 -4.12
CA ALA A 205 3.10 -14.02 -5.15
C ALA A 205 3.88 -14.41 -6.41
N ALA A 206 3.17 -14.90 -7.42
CA ALA A 206 3.72 -15.24 -8.73
C ALA A 206 3.54 -14.07 -9.70
N ILE A 207 4.63 -13.61 -10.29
CA ILE A 207 4.68 -12.45 -11.19
C ILE A 207 4.72 -12.97 -12.62
N LYS A 208 3.71 -12.59 -13.42
CA LYS A 208 3.60 -12.91 -14.85
C LYS A 208 4.32 -11.89 -15.72
#